data_AF-A0A163UQ03-F1
#
_entry.id   AF-A0A163UQ03-F1
#
_cell.length_a   1.000
_cell.length_b   1.000
_cell.length_c   1.000
_cell.angle_alpha   90.00
_cell.angle_beta   90.00
_cell.angle_gamma   90.00
#
_symmetry.space_group_name_H-M   'P 1'
#
loop_
_entity.id
_entity.type
_entity.pdbx_description
1 polymer ?
#
loop_
_entity_poly.entity_id
_entity_poly.type
_entity_poly.pdbx_seq_one_letter_code
_entity_poly.pdbx_strand_id
1 'polypeptide(L)'
;MRAKILTWVSSMKIIFSVIAAFLAAYSAWEFSLYRHYLKFVPDAMDVWWVDYALEESWGFGPGGKEAGIIVFDMPVKTKQHLASGGLDWLENMPPNGRSGWQGRYRNWKSTPIPANEKWAAPENCSDSPESNGYHYNCPSVTRYLGALIRVDRDVAQMVDEAVFSSGAYYAYGRVGMIILIPERARIVYIYAG
;
A
#
# COMPACT_ATOMS: atom_id res chain seq x y z
N MET A 1 15.96 -2.01 58.00
CA MET A 1 15.77 -1.01 56.91
C MET A 1 16.41 -1.41 55.58
N ARG A 2 17.56 -2.12 55.54
CA ARG A 2 18.25 -2.53 54.30
C ARG A 2 17.50 -3.53 53.40
N ALA A 3 16.70 -4.44 53.94
CA ALA A 3 16.02 -5.48 53.16
C ALA A 3 14.95 -4.93 52.18
N LYS A 4 14.22 -3.85 52.56
CA LYS A 4 13.19 -3.23 51.71
C LYS A 4 13.77 -2.50 50.49
N ILE A 5 15.00 -1.99 50.58
CA ILE A 5 15.68 -1.28 49.49
C ILE A 5 16.17 -2.30 48.43
N LEU A 6 16.65 -3.47 48.87
CA LEU A 6 17.16 -4.52 47.98
C LEU A 6 16.03 -5.15 47.13
N THR A 7 14.84 -5.35 47.73
CA THR A 7 13.66 -5.84 47.00
C THR A 7 13.18 -4.82 45.97
N TRP A 8 13.22 -3.53 46.29
CA TRP A 8 12.77 -2.45 45.41
C TRP A 8 13.65 -2.31 44.16
N VAL A 9 14.98 -2.39 44.31
CA VAL A 9 15.93 -2.37 43.19
C VAL A 9 15.79 -3.62 42.31
N SER A 10 15.51 -4.79 42.89
CA SER A 10 15.28 -6.02 42.14
C SER A 10 13.98 -5.96 41.32
N SER A 11 12.88 -5.51 41.92
CA SER A 11 11.60 -5.30 41.22
C SER A 11 11.71 -4.29 40.08
N MET A 12 12.48 -3.21 40.27
CA MET A 12 12.68 -2.19 39.24
C MET A 12 13.48 -2.73 38.04
N LYS A 13 14.49 -3.58 38.27
CA LYS A 13 15.23 -4.26 37.18
C LYS A 13 14.33 -5.20 36.37
N ILE A 14 13.47 -5.97 37.03
CA ILE A 14 12.53 -6.88 36.35
C ILE A 14 11.57 -6.07 35.45
N ILE A 15 11.01 -4.97 35.96
CA ILE A 15 10.12 -4.10 35.18
C ILE A 15 10.85 -3.53 33.95
N PHE A 16 12.07 -3.01 34.12
CA PHE A 16 12.85 -2.52 32.98
C PHE A 16 13.16 -3.61 31.95
N SER A 17 13.48 -4.84 32.38
CA SER A 17 13.72 -5.96 31.46
C SER A 17 12.46 -6.36 30.69
N VAL A 18 11.29 -6.36 31.32
CA VAL A 18 10.01 -6.67 30.65
C VAL A 18 9.66 -5.59 29.62
N ILE A 19 9.81 -4.30 29.98
CA ILE A 19 9.57 -3.19 29.05
C ILE A 19 10.53 -3.28 27.86
N ALA A 20 11.83 -3.52 28.11
CA ALA A 20 12.81 -3.65 27.04
C ALA A 20 12.50 -4.83 26.10
N ALA A 21 12.08 -5.98 26.63
CA ALA A 21 11.69 -7.14 25.82
C ALA A 21 10.45 -6.85 24.97
N PHE A 22 9.45 -6.18 25.54
CA PHE A 22 8.24 -5.79 24.80
C PHE A 22 8.56 -4.80 23.68
N LEU A 23 9.35 -3.77 23.95
CA LEU A 23 9.79 -2.80 22.93
C LEU A 23 10.58 -3.48 21.82
N ALA A 24 11.51 -4.39 22.14
CA ALA A 24 12.28 -5.12 21.14
C ALA A 24 11.38 -6.00 20.25
N ALA A 25 10.42 -6.72 20.85
CA ALA A 25 9.47 -7.55 20.09
C ALA A 25 8.58 -6.69 19.18
N TYR A 26 8.07 -5.58 19.71
CA TYR A 26 7.25 -4.64 18.95
C TYR A 26 8.04 -4.02 17.78
N SER A 27 9.26 -3.53 18.01
CA SER A 27 10.10 -2.98 16.93
C SER A 27 10.49 -4.03 15.89
N ALA A 28 10.74 -5.27 16.29
CA ALA A 28 11.02 -6.36 15.35
C ALA A 28 9.79 -6.68 14.48
N TRP A 29 8.60 -6.64 15.07
CA TRP A 29 7.34 -6.81 14.36
C TRP A 29 7.10 -5.69 13.35
N GLU A 30 7.18 -4.42 13.77
CA GLU A 30 7.04 -3.25 12.89
C GLU A 30 8.06 -3.27 11.74
N PHE A 31 9.33 -3.59 12.05
CA PHE A 31 10.35 -3.72 11.02
C PHE A 31 10.05 -4.85 10.03
N SER A 32 9.48 -5.96 10.50
CA SER A 32 9.07 -7.08 9.64
C SER A 32 7.90 -6.68 8.72
N LEU A 33 6.89 -5.95 9.24
CA LEU A 33 5.78 -5.43 8.45
C LEU A 33 6.24 -4.42 7.40
N TYR A 34 7.08 -3.46 7.82
CA TYR A 34 7.67 -2.49 6.90
C TYR A 34 8.43 -3.18 5.76
N ARG A 35 9.27 -4.18 6.07
CA ARG A 35 9.97 -4.98 5.05
C ARG A 35 9.03 -5.82 4.20
N HIS A 36 7.86 -6.20 4.71
CA HIS A 36 6.84 -6.88 3.94
C HIS A 36 6.26 -5.93 2.89
N TYR A 37 5.85 -4.71 3.26
CA TYR A 37 5.29 -3.72 2.35
C TYR A 37 6.22 -3.34 1.20
N LEU A 38 7.51 -3.15 1.51
CA LEU A 38 8.52 -2.85 0.49
C LEU A 38 8.71 -3.97 -0.54
N LYS A 39 8.13 -5.17 -0.37
CA LYS A 39 8.19 -6.21 -1.40
C LYS A 39 7.22 -5.93 -2.54
N PHE A 40 6.16 -5.14 -2.32
CA PHE A 40 5.17 -4.86 -3.36
C PHE A 40 5.63 -3.84 -4.40
N VAL A 41 6.72 -3.13 -4.16
CA VAL A 41 7.30 -2.17 -5.11
C VAL A 41 8.55 -2.77 -5.77
N PRO A 42 8.80 -2.53 -7.07
CA PRO A 42 10.05 -2.95 -7.72
C PRO A 42 11.29 -2.41 -7.00
N ASP A 43 12.34 -3.23 -6.89
CA ASP A 43 13.60 -2.82 -6.26
C ASP A 43 14.22 -1.60 -6.98
N ALA A 44 14.04 -1.51 -8.30
CA ALA A 44 14.55 -0.43 -9.14
C ALA A 44 13.98 0.96 -8.80
N MET A 45 12.88 1.02 -8.04
CA MET A 45 12.26 2.29 -7.63
C MET A 45 12.84 2.86 -6.34
N ASP A 46 13.78 2.17 -5.69
CA ASP A 46 14.52 2.63 -4.50
C ASP A 46 13.63 3.16 -3.35
N VAL A 47 12.40 2.63 -3.22
CA VAL A 47 11.44 3.04 -2.17
C VAL A 47 11.94 2.61 -0.79
N TRP A 48 11.87 3.54 0.16
CA TRP A 48 12.31 3.34 1.54
C TRP A 48 11.35 3.92 2.58
N TRP A 49 10.15 4.35 2.19
CA TRP A 49 9.17 4.88 3.14
C TRP A 49 7.75 4.49 2.76
N VAL A 50 6.98 4.08 3.77
CA VAL A 50 5.55 3.80 3.68
C VAL A 50 4.84 4.97 4.37
N ASP A 51 4.09 5.74 3.60
CA ASP A 51 3.36 6.93 4.06
C ASP A 51 2.03 6.54 4.70
N TYR A 52 1.38 5.52 4.15
CA TYR A 52 0.09 5.02 4.62
C TYR A 52 -0.04 3.53 4.29
N ALA A 53 -0.62 2.76 5.20
CA ALA A 53 -1.00 1.37 4.95
C ALA A 53 -2.32 1.08 5.66
N LEU A 54 -3.30 0.60 4.89
CA LEU A 54 -4.55 0.06 5.42
C LEU A 54 -4.76 -1.30 4.77
N GLU A 55 -4.77 -2.34 5.60
CA GLU A 55 -5.05 -3.70 5.19
C GLU A 55 -6.12 -4.26 6.12
N GLU A 56 -7.12 -4.90 5.54
CA GLU A 56 -8.20 -5.55 6.26
C GLU A 56 -8.28 -7.01 5.81
N SER A 57 -8.44 -7.92 6.78
CA SER A 57 -8.60 -9.35 6.53
C SER A 57 -9.86 -9.83 7.24
N TRP A 58 -10.81 -10.35 6.47
CA TRP A 58 -12.08 -10.86 6.99
C TRP A 58 -12.13 -12.40 7.01
N GLY A 59 -10.97 -13.07 6.94
CA GLY A 59 -10.84 -14.52 6.98
C GLY A 59 -9.81 -15.01 7.99
N PHE A 60 -9.90 -16.29 8.37
CA PHE A 60 -8.88 -16.99 9.15
C PHE A 60 -8.30 -18.12 8.30
N GLY A 61 -6.99 -18.11 8.06
CA GLY A 61 -6.29 -19.15 7.30
C GLY A 61 -5.96 -18.76 5.84
N PRO A 62 -5.23 -19.62 5.12
CA PRO A 62 -4.74 -19.32 3.76
C PRO A 62 -5.89 -19.14 2.77
N GLY A 63 -5.91 -17.99 2.07
CA GLY A 63 -6.96 -17.61 1.12
C GLY A 63 -8.10 -16.78 1.73
N GLY A 64 -7.86 -16.12 2.87
CA GLY A 64 -8.78 -15.13 3.44
C GLY A 64 -9.07 -14.00 2.45
N LYS A 65 -10.28 -13.43 2.55
CA LYS A 65 -10.66 -12.22 1.82
C LYS A 65 -9.87 -11.05 2.39
N GLU A 66 -8.89 -10.57 1.66
CA GLU A 66 -8.00 -9.49 2.05
C GLU A 66 -8.12 -8.36 1.04
N ALA A 67 -8.24 -7.13 1.55
CA ALA A 67 -8.15 -5.94 0.75
C ALA A 67 -7.18 -4.98 1.41
N GLY A 68 -6.40 -4.27 0.60
CA GLY A 68 -5.45 -3.33 1.14
C GLY A 68 -5.02 -2.27 0.15
N ILE A 69 -4.61 -1.15 0.72
CA ILE A 69 -4.01 -0.02 0.04
C ILE A 69 -2.77 0.42 0.82
N ILE A 70 -1.65 0.51 0.11
CA ILE A 70 -0.36 0.92 0.66
C ILE A 70 0.16 2.08 -0.19
N VAL A 71 0.48 3.19 0.46
CA VAL A 71 1.04 4.39 -0.17
C VAL A 71 2.49 4.51 0.27
N PHE A 72 3.36 4.72 -0.71
CA PHE A 72 4.78 4.92 -0.53
C PHE A 72 5.19 6.29 -1.06
N ASP A 73 6.23 6.87 -0.46
CA ASP A 73 6.91 8.00 -1.06
C ASP A 73 7.65 7.57 -2.33
N MET A 74 7.50 8.35 -3.40
CA MET A 74 8.29 8.16 -4.61
C MET A 74 9.63 8.87 -4.46
N PRO A 75 10.77 8.15 -4.51
CA PRO A 75 12.08 8.79 -4.48
C PRO A 75 12.27 9.73 -5.67
N VAL A 76 13.03 10.80 -5.45
CA VAL A 76 13.35 11.81 -6.48
C VAL A 76 13.94 11.17 -7.73
N LYS A 77 14.81 10.16 -7.57
CA LYS A 77 15.42 9.40 -8.66
C LYS A 77 14.38 8.69 -9.53
N THR A 78 13.39 8.03 -8.90
CA THR A 78 12.28 7.36 -9.61
C THR A 78 11.42 8.37 -10.37
N LYS A 79 11.13 9.52 -9.76
CA LYS A 79 10.41 10.61 -10.44
C LYS A 79 11.18 11.14 -11.65
N GLN A 80 12.50 11.28 -11.55
CA GLN A 80 13.37 11.69 -12.66
C GLN A 80 13.36 10.66 -13.79
N HIS A 81 13.48 9.37 -13.47
CA HIS A 81 13.41 8.30 -14.47
C HIS A 81 12.07 8.29 -15.21
N LEU A 82 10.95 8.45 -14.48
CA LEU A 82 9.61 8.57 -15.08
C LEU A 82 9.48 9.80 -15.97
N ALA A 83 10.01 10.95 -15.54
CA ALA A 83 9.98 12.17 -16.34
C ALA A 83 10.79 12.06 -17.64
N SER A 84 11.93 11.35 -17.62
CA SER A 84 12.78 11.20 -18.81
C SER A 84 12.39 10.05 -19.73
N GLY A 85 11.85 8.96 -19.18
CA GLY A 85 11.66 7.70 -19.91
C GLY A 85 10.24 7.14 -19.89
N GLY A 86 9.35 7.64 -19.03
CA GLY A 86 7.94 7.22 -18.97
C GLY A 86 7.76 5.70 -18.96
N LEU A 87 6.92 5.21 -19.89
CA LEU A 87 6.65 3.78 -20.06
C LEU A 87 7.88 2.98 -20.50
N ASP A 88 8.75 3.56 -21.34
CA ASP A 88 9.93 2.84 -21.83
C ASP A 88 10.88 2.50 -20.68
N TRP A 89 11.04 3.40 -19.71
CA TRP A 89 11.80 3.09 -18.50
C TRP A 89 11.13 1.98 -17.68
N LEU A 90 9.81 2.04 -17.53
CA LEU A 90 9.04 1.06 -16.74
C LEU A 90 9.12 -0.36 -17.32
N GLU A 91 9.07 -0.50 -18.64
CA GLU A 91 9.15 -1.80 -19.33
C GLU A 91 10.58 -2.37 -19.33
N ASN A 92 11.60 -1.52 -19.19
CA ASN A 92 13.01 -1.91 -19.20
C ASN A 92 13.67 -1.91 -17.81
N MET A 93 12.88 -1.84 -16.73
CA MET A 93 13.43 -1.93 -15.37
C MET A 93 14.14 -3.27 -15.15
N PRO A 94 15.25 -3.28 -14.37
CA PRO A 94 15.89 -4.52 -13.99
C PRO A 94 14.93 -5.39 -13.17
N PRO A 95 15.05 -6.73 -13.26
CA PRO A 95 14.24 -7.62 -12.44
C PRO A 95 14.56 -7.42 -10.95
N ASN A 96 13.56 -7.63 -10.10
CA ASN A 96 13.78 -7.63 -8.65
C ASN A 96 14.81 -8.68 -8.25
N GLY A 97 15.68 -8.33 -7.30
CA GLY A 97 16.67 -9.25 -6.73
C GLY A 97 16.05 -10.32 -5.84
N ARG A 98 14.76 -10.17 -5.51
CA ARG A 98 13.99 -11.05 -4.62
C ARG A 98 13.26 -12.15 -5.40
N SER A 99 13.16 -13.33 -4.80
CA SER A 99 12.29 -14.40 -5.29
C SER A 99 10.82 -14.10 -4.97
N GLY A 100 9.91 -14.66 -5.76
CA GLY A 100 8.46 -14.48 -5.58
C GLY A 100 7.84 -13.55 -6.63
N TRP A 101 6.54 -13.30 -6.48
CA TRP A 101 5.76 -12.51 -7.43
C TRP A 101 5.67 -11.03 -7.05
N GLN A 102 5.92 -10.69 -5.78
CA GLN A 102 5.79 -9.30 -5.31
C GLN A 102 6.79 -8.36 -6.01
N GLY A 103 6.31 -7.15 -6.29
CA GLY A 103 7.10 -6.10 -6.95
C GLY A 103 7.36 -6.37 -8.43
N ARG A 104 6.78 -7.43 -9.03
CA ARG A 104 6.96 -7.76 -10.44
C ARG A 104 5.73 -7.32 -11.23
N TYR A 105 5.93 -6.34 -12.08
CA TYR A 105 4.90 -5.75 -12.93
C TYR A 105 5.35 -5.76 -14.38
N ARG A 106 4.39 -5.93 -15.28
CA ARG A 106 4.56 -5.96 -16.74
C ARG A 106 3.36 -5.30 -17.38
N ASN A 107 3.49 -4.95 -18.67
CA ASN A 107 2.40 -4.31 -19.43
C ASN A 107 1.95 -3.01 -18.75
N TRP A 108 2.92 -2.17 -18.43
CA TRP A 108 2.69 -0.85 -17.88
C TRP A 108 1.85 -0.03 -18.85
N LYS A 109 0.93 0.75 -18.27
CA LYS A 109 0.00 1.59 -19.02
C LYS A 109 -0.04 2.97 -18.39
N SER A 110 -0.30 3.98 -19.20
CA SER A 110 -0.66 5.30 -18.71
C SER A 110 -2.14 5.34 -18.34
N THR A 111 -2.48 6.11 -17.31
CA THR A 111 -3.87 6.46 -17.01
C THR A 111 -4.40 7.45 -18.06
N PRO A 112 -5.73 7.58 -18.25
CA PRO A 112 -6.81 6.99 -17.46
C PRO A 112 -6.99 5.49 -17.68
N ILE A 113 -7.48 4.80 -16.65
CA ILE A 113 -7.88 3.40 -16.74
C ILE A 113 -9.12 3.30 -17.64
N PRO A 114 -9.13 2.37 -18.62
CA PRO A 114 -10.21 2.29 -19.59
C PRO A 114 -11.53 1.83 -18.94
N ALA A 115 -12.64 2.38 -19.42
CA ALA A 115 -13.98 2.09 -18.91
C ALA A 115 -14.44 0.64 -19.12
N ASN A 116 -13.71 -0.19 -19.87
CA ASN A 116 -14.00 -1.62 -19.98
C ASN A 116 -13.54 -2.43 -18.75
N GLU A 117 -12.80 -1.82 -17.83
CA GLU A 117 -12.49 -2.39 -16.53
C GLU A 117 -13.72 -2.27 -15.63
N LYS A 118 -14.24 -3.40 -15.11
CA LYS A 118 -15.53 -3.45 -14.39
C LYS A 118 -15.64 -2.46 -13.22
N TRP A 119 -14.54 -2.18 -12.54
CA TRP A 119 -14.49 -1.27 -11.41
C TRP A 119 -14.33 0.20 -11.83
N ALA A 120 -13.92 0.46 -13.07
CA ALA A 120 -13.73 1.78 -13.66
C ALA A 120 -14.86 2.22 -14.62
N ALA A 121 -15.79 1.30 -14.92
CA ALA A 121 -16.86 1.49 -15.90
C ALA A 121 -17.98 2.43 -15.37
N PRO A 122 -18.23 3.61 -15.99
CA PRO A 122 -19.25 4.55 -15.55
C PRO A 122 -20.66 3.96 -15.54
N GLU A 123 -20.98 3.04 -16.46
CA GLU A 123 -22.26 2.35 -16.52
C GLU A 123 -22.58 1.49 -15.29
N ASN A 124 -21.57 1.21 -14.46
CA ASN A 124 -21.76 0.50 -13.21
C ASN A 124 -22.09 1.43 -12.03
N CYS A 125 -22.16 2.74 -12.25
CA CYS A 125 -22.77 3.70 -11.32
C CYS A 125 -24.23 3.31 -11.03
N SER A 126 -24.59 3.19 -9.75
CA SER A 126 -25.99 3.06 -9.34
C SER A 126 -26.41 4.24 -8.47
N ASP A 127 -27.66 4.69 -8.64
CA ASP A 127 -28.27 5.82 -7.90
C ASP A 127 -28.67 5.44 -6.45
N SER A 128 -28.23 4.28 -5.94
CA SER A 128 -28.58 3.84 -4.60
C SER A 128 -27.98 4.81 -3.57
N PRO A 129 -28.77 5.33 -2.61
CA PRO A 129 -28.27 6.28 -1.63
C PRO A 129 -27.13 5.67 -0.82
N GLU A 130 -25.95 6.29 -0.93
CA GLU A 130 -24.75 5.85 -0.25
C GLU A 130 -24.95 5.92 1.27
N SER A 131 -24.77 4.80 1.97
CA SER A 131 -24.62 4.85 3.41
C SER A 131 -23.18 5.27 3.72
N ASN A 132 -23.03 6.41 4.43
CA ASN A 132 -21.77 6.87 5.04
C ASN A 132 -20.73 7.59 4.15
N GLY A 133 -21.10 8.16 3.01
CA GLY A 133 -20.22 9.08 2.25
C GLY A 133 -19.05 8.44 1.51
N TYR A 134 -19.16 7.15 1.17
CA TYR A 134 -18.18 6.40 0.38
C TYR A 134 -18.79 6.00 -0.97
N HIS A 135 -18.08 6.32 -2.05
CA HIS A 135 -18.51 6.14 -3.44
C HIS A 135 -18.36 4.69 -3.95
N TYR A 136 -19.06 3.75 -3.31
CA TYR A 136 -19.01 2.32 -3.72
C TYR A 136 -19.77 2.04 -5.01
N ASN A 137 -20.71 2.92 -5.37
CA ASN A 137 -21.59 2.69 -6.50
C ASN A 137 -21.00 3.13 -7.82
N CYS A 138 -20.07 4.09 -7.85
CA CYS A 138 -19.44 4.61 -9.06
C CYS A 138 -17.98 4.16 -9.23
N PRO A 139 -17.37 4.37 -10.42
CA PRO A 139 -15.94 4.19 -10.62
C PRO A 139 -15.12 4.87 -9.54
N SER A 140 -14.38 4.07 -8.77
CA SER A 140 -13.52 4.54 -7.69
C SER A 140 -12.53 3.44 -7.27
N VAL A 141 -11.44 3.84 -6.63
CA VAL A 141 -10.52 2.94 -5.93
C VAL A 141 -11.24 2.19 -4.82
N THR A 142 -12.22 2.82 -4.16
CA THR A 142 -13.04 2.13 -3.16
C THR A 142 -13.90 1.02 -3.77
N ARG A 143 -14.35 1.18 -5.02
CA ARG A 143 -15.03 0.12 -5.76
C ARG A 143 -14.08 -1.00 -6.15
N TYR A 144 -12.83 -0.69 -6.51
CA TYR A 144 -11.79 -1.70 -6.73
C TYR A 144 -11.54 -2.53 -5.47
N LEU A 145 -11.38 -1.87 -4.32
CA LEU A 145 -11.07 -2.52 -3.04
C LEU A 145 -12.27 -3.25 -2.41
N GLY A 146 -13.49 -2.84 -2.76
CA GLY A 146 -14.74 -3.40 -2.25
C GLY A 146 -15.28 -2.66 -1.02
N ALA A 147 -16.57 -2.89 -0.72
CA ALA A 147 -17.35 -2.09 0.23
C ALA A 147 -16.95 -2.20 1.71
N LEU A 148 -16.05 -3.12 2.06
CA LEU A 148 -15.69 -3.39 3.45
C LEU A 148 -14.48 -2.60 3.93
N ILE A 149 -13.63 -2.11 3.03
CA ILE A 149 -12.48 -1.27 3.39
C ILE A 149 -12.87 0.22 3.40
N ARG A 150 -12.47 0.92 4.46
CA ARG A 150 -12.70 2.35 4.62
C ARG A 150 -11.40 3.10 4.47
N VAL A 151 -11.07 3.44 3.23
CA VAL A 151 -9.88 4.21 2.90
C VAL A 151 -10.07 5.65 3.35
N ASP A 152 -9.02 6.27 3.89
CA ASP A 152 -9.03 7.70 4.19
C ASP A 152 -9.40 8.52 2.94
N ARG A 153 -10.28 9.52 3.12
CA ARG A 153 -10.86 10.29 2.01
C ARG A 153 -9.79 10.90 1.11
N ASP A 154 -8.75 11.49 1.70
CA ASP A 154 -7.68 12.16 0.95
C ASP A 154 -6.85 11.17 0.12
N VAL A 155 -6.63 9.96 0.65
CA VAL A 155 -5.96 8.87 -0.07
C VAL A 155 -6.83 8.38 -1.22
N ALA A 156 -8.13 8.13 -0.96
CA ALA A 156 -9.06 7.69 -1.97
C ALA A 156 -9.16 8.71 -3.12
N GLN A 157 -9.35 9.99 -2.79
CA GLN A 157 -9.43 11.07 -3.77
C GLN A 157 -8.15 11.19 -4.61
N MET A 158 -6.97 11.15 -3.98
CA MET A 158 -5.69 11.20 -4.70
C MET A 158 -5.57 10.05 -5.71
N VAL A 159 -5.97 8.84 -5.32
CA VAL A 159 -5.90 7.67 -6.21
C VAL A 159 -6.94 7.77 -7.32
N ASP A 160 -8.17 8.18 -7.01
CA ASP A 160 -9.24 8.39 -7.99
C ASP A 160 -8.83 9.43 -9.04
N GLU A 161 -8.31 10.59 -8.60
CA GLU A 161 -7.76 11.61 -9.49
C GLU A 161 -6.70 11.01 -10.43
N ALA A 162 -5.78 10.20 -9.89
CA ALA A 162 -4.70 9.61 -10.67
C ALA A 162 -5.17 8.55 -11.67
N VAL A 163 -6.10 7.66 -11.29
CA VAL A 163 -6.53 6.55 -12.16
C VAL A 163 -7.53 6.99 -13.23
N PHE A 164 -8.29 8.07 -12.99
CA PHE A 164 -9.28 8.60 -13.95
C PHE A 164 -8.81 9.84 -14.72
N SER A 165 -7.62 10.37 -14.41
CA SER A 165 -6.97 11.44 -15.18
C SER A 165 -5.70 10.94 -15.87
N SER A 166 -5.14 11.73 -16.78
CA SER A 166 -3.82 11.45 -17.37
C SER A 166 -2.67 11.82 -16.41
N GLY A 167 -1.48 11.27 -16.68
CA GLY A 167 -0.25 11.65 -15.98
C GLY A 167 0.25 10.67 -14.91
N ALA A 168 -0.52 9.64 -14.62
CA ALA A 168 -0.09 8.50 -13.81
C ALA A 168 0.20 7.27 -14.68
N TYR A 169 0.86 6.29 -14.08
CA TYR A 169 1.16 4.99 -14.69
C TYR A 169 0.63 3.88 -13.80
N TYR A 170 0.24 2.76 -14.38
CA TYR A 170 -0.22 1.62 -13.61
C TYR A 170 0.16 0.29 -14.27
N ALA A 171 0.19 -0.76 -13.46
CA ALA A 171 0.35 -2.13 -13.92
C ALA A 171 -0.30 -3.11 -12.95
N TYR A 172 -0.85 -4.19 -13.49
CA TYR A 172 -1.34 -5.30 -12.69
C TYR A 172 -0.19 -6.27 -12.38
N GLY A 173 -0.07 -6.62 -11.11
CA GLY A 173 0.72 -7.74 -10.63
C GLY A 173 -0.14 -9.00 -10.53
N ARG A 174 0.33 -9.98 -9.77
CA ARG A 174 -0.41 -11.24 -9.58
C ARG A 174 -1.68 -11.09 -8.74
N VAL A 175 -1.65 -10.24 -7.72
CA VAL A 175 -2.72 -10.12 -6.70
C VAL A 175 -3.34 -8.72 -6.66
N GLY A 176 -2.66 -7.71 -7.22
CA GLY A 176 -3.09 -6.33 -7.10
C GLY A 176 -2.56 -5.46 -8.23
N MET A 177 -2.77 -4.16 -8.11
CA MET A 177 -2.33 -3.14 -9.05
C MET A 177 -1.36 -2.18 -8.34
N ILE A 178 -0.31 -1.77 -9.04
CA ILE A 178 0.54 -0.65 -8.64
C ILE A 178 0.19 0.56 -9.50
N ILE A 179 0.20 1.74 -8.88
CA ILE A 179 -0.07 3.04 -9.49
C ILE A 179 1.08 3.96 -9.12
N LEU A 180 1.67 4.62 -10.10
CA LEU A 180 2.71 5.63 -9.93
C LEU A 180 2.09 6.99 -10.23
N ILE A 181 2.19 7.92 -9.27
CA ILE A 181 1.60 9.25 -9.33
C ILE A 181 2.75 10.28 -9.25
N PRO A 182 3.45 10.58 -10.37
CA PRO A 182 4.64 11.43 -10.37
C PRO A 182 4.38 12.84 -9.83
N GLU A 183 3.23 13.43 -10.15
CA GLU A 183 2.86 14.78 -9.73
C GLU A 183 2.83 14.91 -8.20
N ARG A 184 2.25 13.90 -7.54
CA ARG A 184 2.14 13.83 -6.07
C ARG A 184 3.37 13.20 -5.40
N ALA A 185 4.34 12.70 -6.17
CA ALA A 185 5.48 11.93 -5.66
C ALA A 185 5.02 10.74 -4.78
N ARG A 186 4.04 9.99 -5.27
CA ARG A 186 3.47 8.82 -4.58
C ARG A 186 3.48 7.57 -5.45
N ILE A 187 3.69 6.43 -4.81
CA ILE A 187 3.49 5.10 -5.38
C ILE A 187 2.41 4.44 -4.54
N VAL A 188 1.42 3.84 -5.18
CA VAL A 188 0.29 3.22 -4.49
C VAL A 188 0.18 1.78 -4.94
N TYR A 189 0.12 0.85 -4.00
CA TYR A 189 -0.22 -0.54 -4.25
C TYR A 189 -1.61 -0.82 -3.69
N ILE A 190 -2.50 -1.38 -4.51
CA ILE A 190 -3.83 -1.77 -4.10
C ILE A 190 -4.09 -3.24 -4.46
N TYR A 191 -4.83 -3.95 -3.63
CA TYR A 191 -5.22 -5.33 -3.89
C TYR A 191 -6.56 -5.65 -3.22
N ALA A 192 -7.30 -6.58 -3.81
CA ALA A 192 -8.55 -7.12 -3.29
C ALA A 192 -8.72 -8.56 -3.78
N GLY A 193 -8.84 -9.52 -2.86
CA GLY A 193 -8.95 -10.96 -3.18
C GLY A 193 -9.35 -11.80 -1.98
#